data_AF-A0A937TSK9-F1
#
_entry.id   AF-A0A937TSK9-F1
#
_cell.length_a   1.000
_cell.length_b   1.000
_cell.length_c   1.000
_cell.angle_alpha   90.00
_cell.angle_beta   90.00
_cell.angle_gamma   90.00
#
_symmetry.space_group_name_H-M   'P 1'
#
loop_
_entity.id
_entity.type
_entity.pdbx_description
1 polymer ?
#
loop_
_entity_poly.entity_id
_entity_poly.type
_entity_poly.pdbx_seq_one_letter_code
_entity_poly.pdbx_strand_id
1 'polypeptide(L)'
;MRCRRLWAWPSELRRSGVLGINARNLGFVSGLNPRKLYPRVDDKSVTKRICDAERIPVPQTYAVLERYGDIRRFGKIIGNRQQFVIKPACGAGGRGVLAIAQHDGQNFHVSSGQVIPLAELRHHLSTTLSGLYSLGGRTDKVIVEEQIAGHPAFENLAFGGTPDIRIIVLRGTPIMAMLRLPTKESKGRANLHQGAIGLGLDLETGRTFGGVWHNHAITRHPESDLPVRGIAVPFWTDVLTIAAKLCRVLELGYVGVDIVLDAKRGPVVLEANARPGLAIQVANRSGLLSEIWALTVRAARIPALVGVVADGHDSTSPAPANPRDPDPATIERGRRRRCANRRRLTGSWEG
;
A
#
# COMPACT_ATOMS: atom_id res chain seq x y z
N MET A 1 -15.16 34.91 -17.22
CA MET A 1 -15.10 33.45 -17.00
C MET A 1 -13.66 33.06 -16.71
N ARG A 2 -13.31 32.69 -15.48
CA ARG A 2 -11.94 32.21 -15.18
C ARG A 2 -11.80 30.80 -15.76
N CYS A 3 -10.94 30.65 -16.77
CA CYS A 3 -10.54 29.37 -17.32
C CYS A 3 -10.08 28.46 -16.16
N ARG A 4 -10.86 27.41 -15.84
CA ARG A 4 -10.50 26.48 -14.77
C ARG A 4 -9.30 25.69 -15.26
N ARG A 5 -8.13 26.01 -14.72
CA ARG A 5 -6.89 25.28 -14.98
C ARG A 5 -7.06 23.84 -14.51
N LEU A 6 -6.89 22.88 -15.42
CA LEU A 6 -7.06 21.44 -15.17
C LEU A 6 -5.83 20.77 -14.51
N TRP A 7 -4.83 21.56 -14.08
CA TRP A 7 -3.54 21.07 -13.61
C TRP A 7 -3.03 21.93 -12.45
N ALA A 8 -2.36 21.32 -11.48
CA ALA A 8 -1.71 22.01 -10.37
C ALA A 8 -0.18 22.02 -10.54
N TRP A 9 0.47 23.13 -10.20
CA TRP A 9 1.92 23.21 -10.11
C TRP A 9 2.43 22.34 -8.94
N PRO A 10 3.66 21.80 -9.03
CA PRO A 10 4.27 21.08 -7.91
C PRO A 10 4.30 21.89 -6.60
N SER A 11 4.43 23.23 -6.69
CA SER A 11 4.38 24.11 -5.51
C SER A 11 2.97 24.24 -4.91
N GLU A 12 1.91 24.11 -5.72
CA GLU A 12 0.52 24.10 -5.25
C GLU A 12 0.23 22.79 -4.50
N LEU A 13 0.66 21.65 -5.07
CA LEU A 13 0.52 20.34 -4.43
C LEU A 13 1.31 20.25 -3.11
N ARG A 14 2.53 20.80 -3.07
CA ARG A 14 3.29 20.89 -1.82
C ARG A 14 2.60 21.75 -0.76
N ARG A 15 2.05 22.90 -1.16
CA ARG A 15 1.29 23.78 -0.25
C ARG A 15 0.02 23.12 0.27
N SER A 16 -0.61 22.25 -0.51
CA SER A 16 -1.74 21.44 -0.06
C SER A 16 -1.31 20.16 0.70
N GLY A 17 -0.03 20.06 1.08
CA GLY A 17 0.50 18.95 1.89
C GLY A 17 0.61 17.61 1.17
N VAL A 18 0.50 17.57 -0.17
CA VAL A 18 0.58 16.31 -0.92
C VAL A 18 2.00 15.77 -0.84
N LEU A 19 2.13 14.60 -0.23
CA LEU A 19 3.38 13.87 -0.13
C LEU A 19 3.66 13.15 -1.46
N GLY A 20 4.85 13.36 -2.02
CA GLY A 20 5.34 12.63 -3.19
C GLY A 20 6.07 11.34 -2.82
N ILE A 21 6.19 10.41 -3.78
CA ILE A 21 6.85 9.11 -3.56
C ILE A 21 8.29 9.26 -3.07
N ASN A 22 9.08 10.16 -3.67
CA ASN A 22 10.47 10.36 -3.29
C ASN A 22 10.60 10.92 -1.87
N ALA A 23 9.80 11.93 -1.53
CA ALA A 23 9.75 12.49 -0.17
C ALA A 23 9.33 11.45 0.87
N ARG A 24 8.32 10.62 0.55
CA ARG A 24 7.91 9.49 1.37
C ARG A 24 9.04 8.49 1.59
N ASN A 25 9.74 8.10 0.52
CA ASN A 25 10.80 7.10 0.60
C ASN A 25 12.03 7.58 1.38
N LEU A 26 12.41 8.84 1.21
CA LEU A 26 13.56 9.43 1.89
C LEU A 26 13.23 9.78 3.36
N GLY A 27 12.19 10.58 3.58
CA GLY A 27 11.88 11.13 4.90
C GLY A 27 11.23 10.15 5.87
N PHE A 28 10.40 9.22 5.37
CA PHE A 28 9.59 8.36 6.24
C PHE A 28 10.01 6.90 6.17
N VAL A 29 10.08 6.33 4.96
CA VAL A 29 10.47 4.92 4.84
C VAL A 29 11.92 4.73 5.26
N SER A 30 12.87 5.35 4.57
CA SER A 30 14.30 5.15 4.90
C SER A 30 14.70 5.80 6.22
N GLY A 31 14.05 6.92 6.58
CA GLY A 31 14.33 7.65 7.81
C GLY A 31 13.76 7.00 9.07
N LEU A 32 12.63 6.29 9.00
CA LEU A 32 11.94 5.75 10.19
C LEU A 32 11.86 4.22 10.24
N ASN A 33 12.20 3.53 9.15
CA ASN A 33 12.17 2.07 9.10
C ASN A 33 13.60 1.52 8.97
N PRO A 34 14.17 0.91 10.03
CA PRO A 34 15.46 0.26 9.94
C PRO A 34 15.42 -0.85 8.86
N ARG A 35 16.34 -0.80 7.88
CA ARG A 35 16.34 -1.74 6.74
C ARG A 35 16.40 -3.21 7.16
N LYS A 36 17.09 -3.51 8.27
CA LYS A 36 17.17 -4.87 8.84
C LYS A 36 15.81 -5.46 9.22
N LEU A 37 14.79 -4.61 9.41
CA LEU A 37 13.44 -5.00 9.80
C LEU A 37 12.46 -5.11 8.64
N TYR A 38 12.85 -4.76 7.40
CA TYR A 38 11.97 -4.90 6.23
C TYR A 38 11.44 -6.33 6.02
N PRO A 39 12.20 -7.41 6.30
CA PRO A 39 11.66 -8.77 6.23
C PRO A 39 10.42 -9.01 7.11
N ARG A 40 10.19 -8.20 8.15
CA ARG A 40 8.98 -8.30 9.01
C ARG A 40 7.68 -7.92 8.31
N VAL A 41 7.75 -7.26 7.15
CA VAL A 41 6.59 -6.87 6.35
C VAL A 41 6.68 -7.32 4.89
N ASP A 42 7.90 -7.52 4.37
CA ASP A 42 8.08 -8.03 3.01
C ASP A 42 7.74 -9.54 2.93
N ASP A 43 7.91 -10.32 4.01
CA ASP A 43 7.49 -11.73 4.11
C ASP A 43 6.26 -11.88 5.02
N LYS A 44 5.09 -12.16 4.42
CA LYS A 44 3.81 -12.30 5.14
C LYS A 44 3.84 -13.41 6.21
N SER A 45 4.67 -14.44 6.06
CA SER A 45 4.81 -15.50 7.08
C SER A 45 5.52 -14.98 8.33
N VAL A 46 6.43 -14.03 8.19
CA VAL A 46 7.08 -13.35 9.32
C VAL A 46 6.08 -12.42 10.01
N THR A 47 5.36 -11.59 9.23
CA THR A 47 4.32 -10.70 9.76
C THR A 47 3.32 -11.46 10.62
N LYS A 48 2.82 -12.60 10.12
CA LYS A 48 1.86 -13.43 10.84
C LYS A 48 2.40 -13.99 12.14
N ARG A 49 3.62 -14.52 12.15
CA ARG A 49 4.24 -15.04 13.39
C ARG A 49 4.37 -13.95 14.46
N ILE A 50 4.69 -12.72 14.06
CA ILE A 50 4.71 -11.57 14.97
C ILE A 50 3.29 -11.28 15.48
N CYS A 51 2.30 -11.25 14.60
CA CYS A 51 0.90 -11.05 15.01
C CYS A 51 0.42 -12.12 15.99
N ASP A 52 0.68 -13.40 15.71
CA ASP A 52 0.28 -14.52 16.57
C ASP A 52 0.91 -14.42 17.96
N ALA A 53 2.22 -14.13 18.03
CA ALA A 53 2.94 -13.94 19.30
C ALA A 53 2.34 -12.79 20.14
N GLU A 54 1.87 -11.74 19.47
CA GLU A 54 1.32 -10.53 20.07
C GLU A 54 -0.21 -10.58 20.23
N ARG A 55 -0.85 -11.71 19.90
CA ARG A 55 -2.32 -11.88 19.90
C ARG A 55 -3.04 -10.82 19.07
N ILE A 56 -2.48 -10.46 17.92
CA ILE A 56 -3.11 -9.61 16.91
C ILE A 56 -3.88 -10.53 15.94
N PRO A 57 -5.19 -10.33 15.72
CA PRO A 57 -5.96 -11.22 14.86
C PRO A 57 -5.43 -11.26 13.43
N VAL A 58 -5.12 -12.47 12.95
CA VAL A 58 -4.74 -12.79 11.57
C VAL A 58 -5.48 -14.06 11.13
N PRO A 59 -5.63 -14.32 9.81
CA PRO A 59 -6.25 -15.56 9.34
C PRO A 59 -5.40 -16.75 9.74
N GLN A 60 -6.04 -17.85 10.14
CA GLN A 60 -5.31 -19.04 10.57
C GLN A 60 -4.41 -19.55 9.43
N THR A 61 -3.13 -19.78 9.72
CA THR A 61 -2.22 -20.40 8.74
C THR A 61 -2.32 -21.91 8.85
N TYR A 62 -2.70 -22.58 7.76
CA TYR A 62 -2.80 -24.03 7.70
C TYR A 62 -1.45 -24.66 7.35
N ALA A 63 -0.69 -24.03 6.46
CA ALA A 63 0.67 -24.45 6.14
C ALA A 63 1.50 -23.34 5.50
N VAL A 64 2.81 -23.51 5.61
CA VAL A 64 3.81 -22.78 4.83
C VAL A 64 4.64 -23.82 4.08
N LEU A 65 4.59 -23.77 2.74
CA LEU A 65 5.42 -24.61 1.88
C LEU A 65 6.69 -23.84 1.55
N GLU A 66 7.84 -24.45 1.81
CA GLU A 66 9.15 -23.81 1.57
C GLU A 66 9.98 -24.58 0.55
N ARG A 67 9.64 -25.85 0.29
CA ARG A 67 10.38 -26.74 -0.60
C ARG A 67 9.44 -27.43 -1.58
N TYR A 68 9.96 -27.74 -2.78
CA TYR A 68 9.19 -28.49 -3.79
C TYR A 68 8.66 -29.85 -3.29
N GLY A 69 9.36 -30.49 -2.34
CA GLY A 69 8.90 -31.71 -1.68
C GLY A 69 7.59 -31.55 -0.90
N ASP A 70 7.28 -30.34 -0.43
CA ASP A 70 6.07 -30.05 0.35
C ASP A 70 4.80 -30.13 -0.51
N ILE A 71 4.93 -29.84 -1.81
CA ILE A 71 3.82 -29.88 -2.78
C ILE A 71 3.21 -31.30 -2.86
N ARG A 72 4.04 -32.34 -2.73
CA ARG A 72 3.57 -33.73 -2.73
C ARG A 72 2.66 -34.03 -1.54
N ARG A 73 2.83 -33.29 -0.43
CA ARG A 73 2.05 -33.43 0.80
C ARG A 73 0.82 -32.52 0.84
N PHE A 74 0.64 -31.64 -0.15
CA PHE A 74 -0.42 -30.62 -0.18
C PHE A 74 -1.82 -31.20 0.08
N GLY A 75 -2.20 -32.31 -0.56
CA GLY A 75 -3.51 -32.95 -0.34
C GLY A 75 -3.73 -33.39 1.12
N LYS A 76 -2.68 -33.89 1.79
CA LYS A 76 -2.75 -34.25 3.22
C LYS A 76 -2.82 -33.02 4.12
N ILE A 77 -2.15 -31.94 3.74
CA ILE A 77 -2.11 -30.68 4.48
C ILE A 77 -3.50 -30.02 4.52
N ILE A 78 -4.17 -29.92 3.38
CA ILE A 78 -5.50 -29.31 3.31
C ILE A 78 -6.55 -30.20 4.01
N GLY A 79 -6.42 -31.52 3.88
CA GLY A 79 -7.36 -32.48 4.46
C GLY A 79 -8.79 -32.23 3.98
N ASN A 80 -9.73 -32.12 4.92
CA ASN A 80 -11.15 -31.91 4.63
C ASN A 80 -11.56 -30.42 4.55
N ARG A 81 -10.59 -29.49 4.54
CA ARG A 81 -10.88 -28.05 4.52
C ARG A 81 -11.33 -27.61 3.13
N GLN A 82 -12.63 -27.37 2.99
CA GLN A 82 -13.23 -26.99 1.72
C GLN A 82 -12.75 -25.63 1.19
N GLN A 83 -12.50 -24.68 2.10
CA GLN A 83 -12.20 -23.28 1.76
C GLN A 83 -10.86 -22.83 2.33
N PHE A 84 -10.03 -22.24 1.48
CA PHE A 84 -8.73 -21.70 1.86
C PHE A 84 -8.16 -20.77 0.79
N VAL A 85 -7.18 -19.96 1.18
CA VAL A 85 -6.43 -19.09 0.28
C VAL A 85 -5.00 -19.61 0.16
N ILE A 86 -4.51 -19.69 -1.07
CA ILE A 86 -3.10 -19.94 -1.40
C ILE A 86 -2.50 -18.61 -1.85
N LYS A 87 -1.38 -18.20 -1.25
CA LYS A 87 -0.70 -16.96 -1.66
C LYS A 87 0.82 -17.03 -1.52
N PRO A 88 1.58 -16.31 -2.37
CA PRO A 88 3.00 -16.07 -2.14
C PRO A 88 3.24 -15.29 -0.84
N ALA A 89 4.30 -15.64 -0.11
CA ALA A 89 4.68 -14.91 1.10
C ALA A 89 5.19 -13.50 0.76
N CYS A 90 6.00 -13.36 -0.29
CA CYS A 90 6.61 -12.10 -0.71
C CYS A 90 5.96 -11.47 -1.96
N GLY A 91 4.80 -11.98 -2.39
CA GLY A 91 4.11 -11.48 -3.59
C GLY A 91 3.46 -10.10 -3.42
N ALA A 92 3.24 -9.43 -4.56
CA ALA A 92 2.70 -8.07 -4.63
C ALA A 92 1.49 -7.96 -5.57
N GLY A 93 0.58 -7.04 -5.26
CA GLY A 93 -0.56 -6.66 -6.12
C GLY A 93 -1.60 -7.76 -6.32
N GLY A 94 -1.67 -8.75 -5.41
CA GLY A 94 -2.59 -9.89 -5.51
C GLY A 94 -2.20 -10.93 -6.57
N ARG A 95 -1.00 -10.84 -7.14
CA ARG A 95 -0.50 -11.86 -8.08
C ARG A 95 -0.17 -13.14 -7.33
N GLY A 96 -0.47 -14.28 -7.94
CA GLY A 96 -0.23 -15.60 -7.35
C GLY A 96 -1.23 -16.02 -6.27
N VAL A 97 -2.23 -15.18 -5.96
CA VAL A 97 -3.27 -15.48 -4.96
C VAL A 97 -4.39 -16.30 -5.60
N LEU A 98 -4.71 -17.45 -5.01
CA LEU A 98 -5.85 -18.29 -5.36
C LEU A 98 -6.75 -18.46 -4.14
N ALA A 99 -8.02 -18.08 -4.26
CA ALA A 99 -9.04 -18.33 -3.25
C ALA A 99 -9.86 -19.56 -3.68
N ILE A 100 -9.70 -20.66 -2.95
CA ILE A 100 -10.41 -21.92 -3.20
C ILE A 100 -11.72 -21.91 -2.43
N ALA A 101 -12.84 -22.03 -3.15
CA ALA A 101 -14.19 -22.03 -2.60
C ALA A 101 -14.68 -23.44 -2.20
N GLN A 102 -14.21 -24.47 -2.91
CA GLN A 102 -14.50 -25.89 -2.64
C GLN A 102 -13.56 -26.79 -3.45
N HIS A 103 -13.41 -28.07 -3.06
CA HIS A 103 -12.67 -29.05 -3.84
C HIS A 103 -13.09 -30.50 -3.52
N ASP A 104 -12.88 -31.40 -4.48
CA ASP A 104 -13.00 -32.86 -4.29
C ASP A 104 -11.63 -33.54 -4.06
N GLY A 105 -10.54 -32.75 -4.09
CA GLY A 105 -9.15 -33.21 -3.95
C GLY A 105 -8.43 -33.46 -5.28
N GLN A 106 -9.16 -33.58 -6.39
CA GLN A 106 -8.64 -33.59 -7.75
C GLN A 106 -8.95 -32.31 -8.51
N ASN A 107 -10.10 -31.70 -8.26
CA ASN A 107 -10.57 -30.46 -8.88
C ASN A 107 -10.80 -29.41 -7.80
N PHE A 108 -10.25 -28.21 -8.01
CA PHE A 108 -10.30 -27.09 -7.09
C PHE A 108 -11.07 -25.94 -7.73
N HIS A 109 -12.19 -25.56 -7.12
CA HIS A 109 -13.02 -24.46 -7.61
C HIS A 109 -12.54 -23.15 -6.99
N VAL A 110 -12.10 -22.22 -7.84
CA VAL A 110 -11.68 -20.89 -7.42
C VAL A 110 -12.90 -19.98 -7.28
N SER A 111 -12.89 -19.03 -6.35
CA SER A 111 -14.00 -18.08 -6.14
C SER A 111 -14.38 -17.26 -7.39
N SER A 112 -13.51 -17.18 -8.40
CA SER A 112 -13.81 -16.56 -9.70
C SER A 112 -14.66 -17.43 -10.64
N GLY A 113 -14.96 -18.68 -10.26
CA GLY A 113 -15.71 -19.65 -11.07
C GLY A 113 -14.85 -20.62 -11.90
N GLN A 114 -13.53 -20.43 -11.93
CA GLN A 114 -12.61 -21.33 -12.62
C GLN A 114 -12.43 -22.64 -11.84
N VAL A 115 -12.34 -23.77 -12.55
CA VAL A 115 -11.96 -25.07 -11.98
C VAL A 115 -10.50 -25.38 -12.36
N ILE A 116 -9.68 -25.72 -11.37
CA ILE A 116 -8.26 -26.01 -11.53
C ILE A 116 -7.99 -27.47 -11.11
N PRO A 117 -7.51 -28.34 -12.01
CA PRO A 117 -7.08 -29.69 -11.64
C PRO A 117 -5.87 -29.69 -10.69
N LEU A 118 -5.70 -30.73 -9.88
CA LEU A 118 -4.61 -30.86 -8.91
C LEU A 118 -3.23 -30.74 -9.58
N ALA A 119 -3.06 -31.22 -10.81
CA ALA A 119 -1.82 -31.10 -11.57
C ALA A 119 -1.47 -29.63 -11.85
N GLU A 120 -2.44 -28.84 -12.30
CA GLU A 120 -2.28 -27.40 -12.55
C GLU A 120 -2.08 -26.63 -11.23
N LEU A 121 -2.79 -27.00 -10.17
CA LEU A 121 -2.58 -26.43 -8.84
C LEU A 121 -1.14 -26.68 -8.34
N ARG A 122 -0.63 -27.91 -8.49
CA ARG A 122 0.77 -28.25 -8.14
C ARG A 122 1.77 -27.47 -8.98
N HIS A 123 1.47 -27.22 -10.25
CA HIS A 123 2.28 -26.35 -11.09
C HIS A 123 2.28 -24.92 -10.55
N HIS A 124 1.11 -24.35 -10.21
CA HIS A 124 0.99 -23.03 -9.59
C HIS A 124 1.80 -22.90 -8.29
N LEU A 125 1.74 -23.93 -7.42
CA LEU A 125 2.54 -24.00 -6.20
C LEU A 125 4.05 -23.98 -6.51
N SER A 126 4.49 -24.74 -7.51
CA SER A 126 5.90 -24.82 -7.93
C SER A 126 6.39 -23.49 -8.48
N THR A 127 5.57 -22.84 -9.31
CA THR A 127 5.83 -21.52 -9.91
C THR A 127 5.83 -20.41 -8.85
N THR A 128 5.03 -20.56 -7.80
CA THR A 128 5.08 -19.65 -6.65
C THR A 128 6.39 -19.81 -5.89
N LEU A 129 6.79 -21.05 -5.56
CA LEU A 129 8.08 -21.32 -4.87
C LEU A 129 9.29 -20.83 -5.66
N SER A 130 9.27 -20.93 -7.00
CA SER A 130 10.35 -20.41 -7.84
C SER A 130 10.44 -18.89 -7.83
N GLY A 131 9.46 -18.20 -7.25
CA GLY A 131 9.46 -16.75 -7.10
C GLY A 131 8.81 -15.98 -8.25
N LEU A 132 8.03 -16.61 -9.13
CA LEU A 132 7.44 -15.92 -10.29
C LEU A 132 6.61 -14.70 -9.89
N TYR A 133 5.91 -14.79 -8.76
CA TYR A 133 5.04 -13.71 -8.26
C TYR A 133 5.74 -12.76 -7.27
N SER A 134 6.96 -13.11 -6.87
CA SER A 134 7.79 -12.37 -5.92
C SER A 134 8.51 -11.20 -6.59
N LEU A 135 8.76 -10.15 -5.82
CA LEU A 135 9.56 -9.02 -6.30
C LEU A 135 11.05 -9.38 -6.23
N GLY A 136 11.77 -9.23 -7.34
CA GLY A 136 13.24 -9.36 -7.36
C GLY A 136 13.80 -10.77 -7.65
N GLY A 137 12.99 -11.70 -8.20
CA GLY A 137 13.49 -12.95 -8.78
C GLY A 137 14.08 -13.96 -7.79
N ARG A 138 13.78 -13.82 -6.49
CA ARG A 138 14.20 -14.75 -5.44
C ARG A 138 13.16 -15.85 -5.25
N THR A 139 13.60 -17.02 -4.79
CA THR A 139 12.68 -18.08 -4.33
C THR A 139 11.75 -17.55 -3.23
N ASP A 140 10.51 -18.03 -3.23
CA ASP A 140 9.45 -17.59 -2.31
C ASP A 140 8.90 -18.79 -1.52
N LYS A 141 8.00 -18.51 -0.60
CA LYS A 141 7.21 -19.51 0.13
C LYS A 141 5.76 -19.43 -0.31
N VAL A 142 5.06 -20.55 -0.20
CA VAL A 142 3.60 -20.57 -0.35
C VAL A 142 2.96 -20.60 1.03
N ILE A 143 2.05 -19.67 1.28
CA ILE A 143 1.19 -19.67 2.46
C ILE A 143 -0.17 -20.24 2.06
N VAL A 144 -0.64 -21.24 2.82
CA VAL A 144 -2.01 -21.75 2.76
C VAL A 144 -2.70 -21.34 4.04
N GLU A 145 -3.79 -20.59 3.93
CA GLU A 145 -4.47 -19.99 5.08
C GLU A 145 -5.99 -20.03 4.95
N GLU A 146 -6.64 -19.76 6.08
CA GLU A 146 -8.08 -19.57 6.18
C GLU A 146 -8.59 -18.50 5.20
N GLN A 147 -9.70 -18.81 4.54
CA GLN A 147 -10.45 -17.81 3.79
C GLN A 147 -11.34 -17.00 4.74
N ILE A 148 -11.20 -15.68 4.70
CA ILE A 148 -11.93 -14.76 5.57
C ILE A 148 -13.36 -14.60 5.04
N ALA A 149 -14.34 -14.80 5.92
CA ALA A 149 -15.74 -14.48 5.61
C ALA A 149 -15.96 -12.98 5.81
N GLY A 150 -16.22 -12.24 4.74
CA GLY A 150 -16.39 -10.79 4.80
C GLY A 150 -17.58 -10.37 5.69
N HIS A 151 -17.41 -9.28 6.44
CA HIS A 151 -18.45 -8.76 7.32
C HIS A 151 -19.67 -8.24 6.53
N PRO A 152 -20.93 -8.56 6.94
CA PRO A 152 -22.16 -8.22 6.20
C PRO A 152 -22.35 -6.72 5.92
N ALA A 153 -21.77 -5.86 6.76
CA ALA A 153 -21.81 -4.40 6.59
C ALA A 153 -21.31 -3.90 5.21
N PHE A 154 -20.53 -4.71 4.48
CA PHE A 154 -20.02 -4.35 3.16
C PHE A 154 -20.54 -5.22 2.02
N GLU A 155 -21.47 -6.15 2.27
CA GLU A 155 -21.93 -7.12 1.28
C GLU A 155 -22.50 -6.45 0.02
N ASN A 156 -23.28 -5.38 0.19
CA ASN A 156 -23.89 -4.63 -0.92
C ASN A 156 -22.93 -3.62 -1.59
N LEU A 157 -21.71 -3.49 -1.08
CA LEU A 157 -20.70 -2.52 -1.55
C LEU A 157 -19.54 -3.18 -2.28
N ALA A 158 -19.41 -4.51 -2.23
CA ALA A 158 -18.24 -5.23 -2.69
C ALA A 158 -18.60 -6.32 -3.68
N PHE A 159 -17.87 -6.40 -4.78
CA PHE A 159 -18.06 -7.47 -5.76
C PHE A 159 -17.08 -8.62 -5.50
N GLY A 160 -17.60 -9.80 -5.11
CA GLY A 160 -16.89 -11.10 -5.15
C GLY A 160 -15.67 -11.29 -4.23
N GLY A 161 -15.17 -10.23 -3.59
CA GLY A 161 -14.03 -10.27 -2.68
C GLY A 161 -14.22 -9.37 -1.47
N THR A 162 -13.32 -9.49 -0.50
CA THR A 162 -13.42 -8.80 0.77
C THR A 162 -12.87 -7.37 0.68
N PRO A 163 -13.65 -6.35 1.04
CA PRO A 163 -13.13 -5.01 1.26
C PRO A 163 -12.06 -4.99 2.32
N ASP A 164 -11.06 -4.15 2.11
CA ASP A 164 -10.03 -3.92 3.10
C ASP A 164 -9.97 -2.44 3.49
N ILE A 165 -9.51 -2.21 4.71
CA ILE A 165 -9.28 -0.92 5.32
C ILE A 165 -7.77 -0.73 5.36
N ARG A 166 -7.28 0.19 4.56
CA ARG A 166 -5.88 0.61 4.60
C ARG A 166 -5.71 1.76 5.56
N ILE A 167 -4.78 1.63 6.50
CA ILE A 167 -4.39 2.66 7.45
C ILE A 167 -2.90 2.93 7.30
N ILE A 168 -2.53 4.19 7.06
CA ILE A 168 -1.14 4.62 7.23
C ILE A 168 -0.93 4.97 8.69
N VAL A 169 0.11 4.38 9.29
CA VAL A 169 0.50 4.57 10.68
C VAL A 169 1.91 5.16 10.72
N LEU A 170 2.06 6.23 11.49
CA LEU A 170 3.33 6.90 11.76
C LEU A 170 3.65 6.77 13.26
N ARG A 171 4.73 6.07 13.61
CA ARG A 171 5.21 5.86 14.99
C ARG A 171 4.10 5.38 15.93
N GLY A 172 3.30 4.40 15.48
CA GLY A 172 2.18 3.85 16.23
C GLY A 172 0.94 4.76 16.30
N THR A 173 0.89 5.84 15.53
CA THR A 173 -0.28 6.73 15.42
C THR A 173 -0.90 6.62 14.02
N PRO A 174 -2.16 6.17 13.87
CA PRO A 174 -2.88 6.24 12.60
C PRO A 174 -2.99 7.68 12.10
N ILE A 175 -2.62 7.94 10.84
CA ILE A 175 -2.61 9.30 10.26
C ILE A 175 -3.52 9.47 9.06
N MET A 176 -3.91 8.38 8.39
CA MET A 176 -4.86 8.45 7.29
C MET A 176 -5.42 7.06 7.03
N ALA A 177 -6.71 6.97 6.71
CA ALA A 177 -7.36 5.70 6.41
C ALA A 177 -8.19 5.78 5.12
N MET A 178 -8.36 4.63 4.46
CA MET A 178 -9.35 4.47 3.39
C MET A 178 -9.93 3.05 3.41
N LEU A 179 -11.20 2.94 3.03
CA LEU A 179 -11.84 1.68 2.68
C LEU A 179 -11.65 1.43 1.19
N ARG A 180 -11.20 0.23 0.80
CA ARG A 180 -11.04 -0.18 -0.59
C ARG A 180 -12.12 -1.19 -0.94
N LEU A 181 -12.94 -0.86 -1.93
CA LEU A 181 -14.04 -1.72 -2.38
C LEU A 181 -13.65 -2.44 -3.68
N PRO A 182 -13.65 -3.78 -3.67
CA PRO A 182 -13.54 -4.57 -4.88
C PRO A 182 -14.71 -4.33 -5.85
N THR A 183 -14.39 -4.24 -7.12
CA THR A 183 -15.33 -4.07 -8.25
C THR A 183 -15.24 -5.26 -9.21
N LYS A 184 -16.17 -5.34 -10.17
CA LYS A 184 -16.08 -6.31 -11.28
C LYS A 184 -14.80 -6.13 -12.08
N GLU A 185 -14.42 -4.89 -12.37
CA GLU A 185 -13.19 -4.54 -13.09
C GLU A 185 -11.93 -5.09 -12.38
N SER A 186 -11.92 -4.98 -11.04
CA SER A 186 -10.83 -5.51 -10.21
C SER A 186 -10.83 -7.02 -10.03
N LYS A 187 -11.82 -7.72 -10.58
CA LYS A 187 -12.03 -9.17 -10.41
C LYS A 187 -12.10 -9.56 -8.92
N GLY A 188 -12.77 -8.74 -8.12
CA GLY A 188 -12.91 -8.96 -6.68
C GLY A 188 -11.66 -8.66 -5.85
N ARG A 189 -10.76 -7.79 -6.34
CA ARG A 189 -9.55 -7.39 -5.60
C ARG A 189 -9.65 -5.94 -5.13
N ALA A 190 -9.33 -5.68 -3.88
CA ALA A 190 -9.26 -4.32 -3.33
C ALA A 190 -7.98 -3.56 -3.75
N ASN A 191 -7.67 -3.51 -5.04
CA ASN A 191 -6.51 -2.81 -5.60
C ASN A 191 -6.94 -1.67 -6.53
N LEU A 192 -6.69 -0.41 -6.14
CA LEU A 192 -7.10 0.76 -6.91
C LEU A 192 -6.51 0.78 -8.34
N HIS A 193 -5.31 0.24 -8.53
CA HIS A 193 -4.69 0.16 -9.86
C HIS A 193 -5.32 -0.90 -10.76
N GLN A 194 -6.15 -1.79 -10.20
CA GLN A 194 -6.92 -2.79 -10.94
C GLN A 194 -8.39 -2.39 -11.06
N GLY A 195 -8.76 -1.14 -10.76
CA GLY A 195 -10.14 -0.65 -10.89
C GLY A 195 -10.99 -0.75 -9.62
N ALA A 196 -10.39 -1.03 -8.46
CA ALA A 196 -11.09 -0.92 -7.18
C ALA A 196 -11.37 0.54 -6.81
N ILE A 197 -12.39 0.75 -5.98
CA ILE A 197 -12.78 2.07 -5.47
C ILE A 197 -12.06 2.34 -4.16
N GLY A 198 -11.60 3.57 -3.94
CA GLY A 198 -11.06 4.03 -2.65
C GLY A 198 -11.98 5.04 -1.99
N LEU A 199 -12.40 4.80 -0.76
CA LEU A 199 -13.23 5.70 0.02
C LEU A 199 -12.43 6.27 1.19
N GLY A 200 -12.28 7.59 1.26
CA GLY A 200 -11.60 8.26 2.38
C GLY A 200 -12.37 8.07 3.67
N LEU A 201 -11.67 7.75 4.77
CA LEU A 201 -12.26 7.50 6.08
C LEU A 201 -11.83 8.59 7.06
N ASP A 202 -12.81 9.16 7.75
CA ASP A 202 -12.57 10.05 8.87
C ASP A 202 -12.05 9.23 10.07
N LEU A 203 -10.89 9.62 10.60
CA LEU A 203 -10.22 8.85 11.66
C LEU A 203 -10.97 8.87 13.00
N GLU A 204 -11.72 9.92 13.27
CA GLU A 204 -12.45 10.07 14.54
C GLU A 204 -13.72 9.22 14.53
N THR A 205 -14.46 9.26 13.43
CA THR A 205 -15.80 8.66 13.32
C THR A 205 -15.83 7.30 12.63
N GLY A 206 -14.80 6.95 11.86
CA GLY A 206 -14.76 5.73 11.05
C GLY A 206 -15.75 5.74 9.89
N ARG A 207 -16.22 6.94 9.48
CA ARG A 207 -17.19 7.10 8.41
C ARG A 207 -16.53 7.57 7.13
N THR A 208 -17.05 7.08 6.01
CA THR A 208 -16.60 7.56 4.70
C THR A 208 -17.11 8.98 4.45
N PHE A 209 -16.27 9.85 3.87
CA PHE A 209 -16.68 11.23 3.53
C PHE A 209 -16.63 11.52 2.02
N GLY A 210 -16.06 10.62 1.22
CA GLY A 210 -16.00 10.70 -0.23
C GLY A 210 -15.32 9.47 -0.83
N GLY A 211 -15.38 9.35 -2.16
CA GLY A 211 -14.79 8.23 -2.88
C GLY A 211 -14.05 8.65 -4.13
N VAL A 212 -13.17 7.77 -4.59
CA VAL A 212 -12.46 7.90 -5.86
C VAL A 212 -12.48 6.59 -6.63
N TRP A 213 -12.68 6.70 -7.94
CA TRP A 213 -12.59 5.61 -8.89
C TRP A 213 -11.89 6.12 -10.15
N HIS A 214 -10.88 5.40 -10.65
CA HIS A 214 -10.04 5.87 -11.75
C HIS A 214 -9.42 7.27 -11.54
N ASN A 215 -9.08 7.60 -10.29
CA ASN A 215 -8.61 8.93 -9.85
C ASN A 215 -9.65 10.07 -9.99
N HIS A 216 -10.90 9.75 -10.34
CA HIS A 216 -12.01 10.69 -10.37
C HIS A 216 -12.82 10.59 -9.08
N ALA A 217 -13.22 11.74 -8.55
CA ALA A 217 -14.07 11.77 -7.37
C ALA A 217 -15.47 11.24 -7.70
N ILE A 218 -16.00 10.41 -6.83
CA ILE A 218 -17.35 9.84 -6.93
C ILE A 218 -18.13 10.10 -5.64
N THR A 219 -19.43 10.27 -5.79
CA THR A 219 -20.40 10.39 -4.68
C THR A 219 -21.26 9.14 -4.53
N ARG A 220 -21.30 8.29 -5.57
CA ARG A 220 -22.07 7.06 -5.63
C ARG A 220 -21.22 5.93 -6.22
N HIS A 221 -21.50 4.71 -5.79
CA HIS A 221 -20.80 3.52 -6.25
C HIS A 221 -21.18 3.26 -7.71
N PRO A 222 -20.22 3.15 -8.64
CA PRO A 222 -20.51 3.05 -10.07
C PRO A 222 -21.30 1.80 -10.47
N GLU A 223 -21.18 0.72 -9.71
CA GLU A 223 -21.86 -0.56 -10.04
C GLU A 223 -23.18 -0.78 -9.30
N SER A 224 -23.35 -0.27 -8.06
CA SER A 224 -24.53 -0.51 -7.22
C SER A 224 -25.36 0.75 -7.00
N ASP A 225 -24.86 1.91 -7.46
CA ASP A 225 -25.46 3.23 -7.29
C ASP A 225 -25.66 3.66 -5.81
N LEU A 226 -25.11 2.92 -4.85
CA LEU A 226 -25.20 3.27 -3.44
C LEU A 226 -24.37 4.52 -3.10
N PRO A 227 -24.83 5.40 -2.21
CA PRO A 227 -24.03 6.52 -1.72
C PRO A 227 -22.73 6.05 -1.07
N VAL A 228 -21.61 6.67 -1.42
CA VAL A 228 -20.28 6.30 -0.86
C VAL A 228 -19.90 7.11 0.37
N ARG A 229 -20.73 8.08 0.78
CA ARG A 229 -20.53 8.90 1.98
C ARG A 229 -21.41 8.40 3.12
N GLY A 230 -20.88 8.46 4.34
CA GLY A 230 -21.59 8.10 5.57
C GLY A 230 -21.58 6.61 5.90
N ILE A 231 -20.87 5.79 5.11
CA ILE A 231 -20.70 4.36 5.39
C ILE A 231 -19.84 4.26 6.64
N ALA A 232 -20.39 3.68 7.71
CA ALA A 232 -19.67 3.45 8.95
C ALA A 232 -18.91 2.12 8.87
N VAL A 233 -17.64 2.13 9.26
CA VAL A 233 -16.83 0.91 9.42
C VAL A 233 -17.09 0.32 10.81
N PRO A 234 -17.63 -0.90 10.93
CA PRO A 234 -17.79 -1.56 12.23
C PRO A 234 -16.45 -1.75 12.95
N PHE A 235 -16.49 -1.80 14.29
CA PHE A 235 -15.30 -2.02 15.14
C PHE A 235 -14.18 -0.99 14.93
N TRP A 236 -14.53 0.26 14.57
CA TRP A 236 -13.54 1.25 14.14
C TRP A 236 -12.41 1.50 15.15
N THR A 237 -12.74 1.57 16.45
CA THR A 237 -11.75 1.77 17.50
C THR A 237 -10.76 0.60 17.57
N ASP A 238 -11.24 -0.63 17.41
CA ASP A 238 -10.41 -1.84 17.40
C ASP A 238 -9.52 -1.88 16.16
N VAL A 239 -10.05 -1.51 14.99
CA VAL A 239 -9.30 -1.39 13.73
C VAL A 239 -8.10 -0.44 13.91
N LEU A 240 -8.32 0.76 14.45
CA LEU A 240 -7.24 1.73 14.71
C LEU A 240 -6.24 1.21 15.74
N THR A 241 -6.73 0.59 16.81
CA THR A 241 -5.90 0.03 17.89
C THR A 241 -4.99 -1.09 17.37
N ILE A 242 -5.53 -1.98 16.53
CA ILE A 242 -4.78 -3.07 15.89
C ILE A 242 -3.72 -2.51 14.96
N ALA A 243 -4.05 -1.53 14.11
CA ALA A 243 -3.07 -0.91 13.21
C ALA A 243 -1.92 -0.23 13.99
N ALA A 244 -2.26 0.52 15.04
CA ALA A 244 -1.30 1.16 15.93
C ALA A 244 -0.39 0.13 16.63
N LYS A 245 -0.99 -0.92 17.20
CA LYS A 245 -0.26 -2.01 17.87
C LYS A 245 0.67 -2.73 16.90
N LEU A 246 0.19 -3.08 15.70
CA LEU A 246 1.00 -3.76 14.69
C LEU A 246 2.22 -2.93 14.30
N CYS A 247 2.06 -1.62 14.08
CA CYS A 247 3.19 -0.73 13.78
C CYS A 247 4.28 -0.77 14.86
N ARG A 248 3.89 -0.81 16.15
CA ARG A 248 4.84 -0.88 17.27
C ARG A 248 5.58 -2.21 17.32
N VAL A 249 4.89 -3.34 17.20
CA VAL A 249 5.50 -4.68 17.28
C VAL A 249 6.34 -5.03 16.05
N LEU A 250 6.04 -4.41 14.90
CA LEU A 250 6.89 -4.47 13.71
C LEU A 250 8.19 -3.67 13.89
N GLU A 251 8.26 -2.76 14.87
CA GLU A 251 9.39 -1.86 15.12
C GLU A 251 9.71 -0.98 13.89
N LEU A 252 8.68 -0.61 13.14
CA LEU A 252 8.75 0.24 11.96
C LEU A 252 8.03 1.56 12.23
N GLY A 253 8.69 2.69 11.97
CA GLY A 253 8.12 4.01 12.25
C GLY A 253 7.13 4.53 11.20
N TYR A 254 7.04 3.92 10.02
CA TYR A 254 6.04 4.26 9.00
C TYR A 254 5.58 3.01 8.25
N VAL A 255 4.30 2.65 8.37
CA VAL A 255 3.73 1.45 7.74
C VAL A 255 2.33 1.71 7.20
N GLY A 256 1.96 1.01 6.13
CA GLY A 256 0.56 0.79 5.79
C GLY A 256 0.11 -0.54 6.35
N VAL A 257 -1.01 -0.56 7.06
CA VAL A 257 -1.64 -1.78 7.57
C VAL A 257 -2.95 -1.98 6.82
N ASP A 258 -3.15 -3.19 6.30
CA ASP A 258 -4.36 -3.59 5.61
C ASP A 258 -5.15 -4.55 6.51
N ILE A 259 -6.34 -4.11 6.91
CA ILE A 259 -7.24 -4.83 7.82
C ILE A 259 -8.52 -5.16 7.07
N VAL A 260 -9.03 -6.36 7.22
CA VAL A 260 -10.38 -6.73 6.75
C VAL A 260 -11.29 -6.96 7.95
N LEU A 261 -12.60 -6.89 7.73
CA LEU A 261 -13.56 -7.27 8.75
C LEU A 261 -14.09 -8.68 8.45
N ASP A 262 -13.80 -9.61 9.37
CA ASP A 262 -14.35 -10.95 9.41
C ASP A 262 -15.74 -10.92 10.07
N ALA A 263 -16.69 -11.67 9.51
CA ALA A 263 -18.08 -11.72 9.97
C ALA A 263 -18.24 -12.21 11.41
N LYS A 264 -17.32 -13.03 11.91
CA LYS A 264 -17.40 -13.63 13.26
C LYS A 264 -16.41 -12.99 14.24
N ARG A 265 -15.19 -12.68 13.78
CA ARG A 265 -14.08 -12.20 14.63
C ARG A 265 -13.91 -10.69 14.63
N GLY A 266 -14.56 -9.96 13.71
CA GLY A 266 -14.34 -8.53 13.54
C GLY A 266 -13.00 -8.24 12.83
N PRO A 267 -12.22 -7.24 13.25
CA PRO A 267 -11.00 -6.83 12.54
C PRO A 267 -9.91 -7.90 12.50
N VAL A 268 -9.39 -8.18 11.30
CA VAL A 268 -8.31 -9.14 11.06
C VAL A 268 -7.25 -8.50 10.15
N VAL A 269 -5.98 -8.58 10.56
CA VAL A 269 -4.85 -8.07 9.76
C VAL A 269 -4.61 -9.00 8.57
N LEU A 270 -4.65 -8.45 7.37
CA LEU A 270 -4.37 -9.18 6.14
C LEU A 270 -2.88 -9.08 5.74
N GLU A 271 -2.34 -7.85 5.75
CA GLU A 271 -0.94 -7.57 5.47
C GLU A 271 -0.47 -6.24 6.06
N ALA A 272 0.84 -6.03 6.09
CA ALA A 272 1.47 -4.75 6.39
C ALA A 272 2.52 -4.45 5.33
N ASN A 273 2.79 -3.17 5.09
CA ASN A 273 3.68 -2.72 4.03
C ASN A 273 4.56 -1.56 4.52
N ALA A 274 5.88 -1.69 4.38
CA ALA A 274 6.82 -0.60 4.68
C ALA A 274 6.74 0.56 3.67
N ARG A 275 6.16 0.33 2.49
CA ARG A 275 6.13 1.26 1.36
C ARG A 275 4.69 1.45 0.84
N PRO A 276 3.72 1.83 1.69
CA PRO A 276 2.34 1.98 1.25
C PRO A 276 2.17 2.97 0.10
N GLY A 277 1.23 2.68 -0.78
CA GLY A 277 0.86 3.56 -1.89
C GLY A 277 0.23 4.87 -1.40
N LEU A 278 0.42 5.94 -2.17
CA LEU A 278 -0.01 7.29 -1.79
C LEU A 278 -1.37 7.71 -2.37
N ALA A 279 -2.05 6.80 -3.09
CA ALA A 279 -3.41 7.02 -3.63
C ALA A 279 -4.45 7.29 -2.53
N ILE A 280 -4.15 6.91 -1.28
CA ILE A 280 -4.97 7.25 -0.11
C ILE A 280 -5.18 8.76 0.06
N GLN A 281 -4.22 9.59 -0.35
CA GLN A 281 -4.34 11.05 -0.34
C GLN A 281 -5.43 11.53 -1.32
N VAL A 282 -5.57 10.83 -2.45
CA VAL A 282 -6.58 11.13 -3.47
C VAL A 282 -7.97 10.75 -2.94
N ALA A 283 -8.10 9.56 -2.32
CA ALA A 283 -9.33 9.12 -1.67
C ALA A 283 -9.78 10.07 -0.54
N ASN A 284 -8.83 10.58 0.25
CA ASN A 284 -9.10 11.51 1.35
C ASN A 284 -9.17 12.98 0.91
N ARG A 285 -8.83 13.30 -0.35
CA ARG A 285 -8.73 14.67 -0.87
C ARG A 285 -7.88 15.60 0.04
N SER A 286 -6.91 14.99 0.74
CA SER A 286 -6.03 15.65 1.70
C SER A 286 -4.61 15.14 1.53
N GLY A 287 -3.64 16.05 1.66
CA GLY A 287 -2.23 15.72 1.62
C GLY A 287 -1.76 15.11 2.92
N LEU A 288 -0.96 14.05 2.85
CA LEU A 288 -0.47 13.31 4.02
C LEU A 288 0.46 14.16 4.90
N LEU A 289 1.20 15.13 4.33
CA LEU A 289 2.05 16.01 5.12
C LEU A 289 1.24 16.89 6.08
N SER A 290 0.04 17.30 5.70
CA SER A 290 -0.84 18.09 6.57
C SER A 290 -1.18 17.33 7.85
N GLU A 291 -1.50 16.04 7.73
CA GLU A 291 -1.78 15.17 8.88
C GLU A 291 -0.55 14.98 9.77
N ILE A 292 0.63 14.81 9.15
CA ILE A 292 1.90 14.63 9.87
C ILE A 292 2.29 15.91 10.61
N TRP A 293 2.10 17.08 10.00
CA TRP A 293 2.34 18.36 10.65
C TRP A 293 1.36 18.60 11.81
N ALA A 294 0.08 18.28 11.62
CA ALA A 294 -0.91 18.37 12.68
C ALA A 294 -0.52 17.50 13.89
N LEU A 295 -0.03 16.28 13.65
CA LEU A 295 0.53 15.44 14.72
C LEU A 295 1.75 16.05 15.39
N THR A 296 2.66 16.64 14.62
CA THR A 296 3.87 17.25 15.16
C THR A 296 3.54 18.43 16.07
N VAL A 297 2.63 19.31 15.64
CA VAL A 297 2.19 20.46 16.44
C VAL A 297 1.50 19.99 17.72
N ARG A 298 0.68 18.93 17.64
CA ARG A 298 0.07 18.29 18.82
C ARG A 298 1.12 17.65 19.74
N ALA A 299 2.13 16.98 19.18
CA ALA A 299 3.21 16.36 19.91
C ALA A 299 4.19 17.37 20.51
N ALA A 300 4.41 18.54 19.90
CA ALA A 300 5.19 19.62 20.50
C ALA A 300 4.52 20.20 21.77
N ARG A 301 3.23 19.93 21.98
CA ARG A 301 2.50 20.21 23.22
C ARG A 301 2.55 19.06 24.25
N ILE A 302 3.19 17.93 23.92
CA ILE A 302 3.34 16.74 24.77
C ILE A 302 4.82 16.30 24.75
N PRO A 303 5.64 16.54 25.79
CA PRO A 303 7.12 16.56 25.72
C PRO A 303 7.86 15.29 25.22
N ALA A 304 7.19 14.17 24.96
CA ALA A 304 7.81 12.87 24.74
C ALA A 304 8.10 12.49 23.26
N LEU A 305 7.85 13.36 22.26
CA LEU A 305 7.89 12.96 20.84
C LEU A 305 8.69 13.88 19.90
N VAL A 306 9.34 14.93 20.41
CA VAL A 306 10.03 15.94 19.58
C VAL A 306 11.46 15.48 19.28
N GLY A 307 11.70 14.96 18.07
CA GLY A 307 13.07 14.67 17.63
C GLY A 307 13.31 14.61 16.13
N VAL A 308 12.31 14.74 15.26
CA VAL A 308 12.50 14.54 13.80
C VAL A 308 11.82 15.59 12.91
N VAL A 309 11.19 16.63 13.48
CA VAL A 309 10.54 17.68 12.66
C VAL A 309 11.27 19.03 12.71
N ALA A 310 12.35 19.13 13.50
CA ALA A 310 13.15 20.35 13.60
C ALA A 310 13.98 20.63 12.33
N ASP A 311 14.36 19.62 11.55
CA ASP A 311 15.27 19.82 10.39
C ASP A 311 14.57 20.25 9.10
N GLY A 312 13.28 20.59 9.14
CA GLY A 312 12.52 21.07 7.99
C GLY A 312 12.35 22.59 7.90
N HIS A 313 12.70 23.33 8.96
CA HIS A 313 12.49 24.77 9.06
C HIS A 313 13.55 25.39 9.97
N ASP A 314 14.76 25.62 9.46
CA ASP A 314 15.34 26.97 9.30
C ASP A 314 16.81 26.86 8.85
N SER A 315 17.14 27.46 7.71
CA SER A 315 18.51 27.90 7.44
C SER A 315 18.51 28.99 6.36
N THR A 316 17.88 30.13 6.64
CA THR A 316 18.36 31.39 6.07
C THR A 316 19.39 31.99 7.03
N SER A 317 20.62 31.49 6.92
CA SER A 317 21.83 32.24 7.26
C SER A 317 22.83 31.99 6.13
N PRO A 318 23.55 33.02 5.66
CA PRO A 318 24.38 32.92 4.46
C PRO A 318 25.55 31.97 4.73
N ALA A 319 25.80 31.05 3.79
CA ALA A 319 26.95 30.15 3.86
C ALA A 319 28.27 30.95 3.85
N PRO A 320 29.32 30.52 4.57
CA PRO A 320 30.63 31.13 4.45
C PRO A 320 31.22 30.83 3.05
N ALA A 321 31.79 31.86 2.43
CA ALA A 321 32.43 31.76 1.12
C ALA A 321 33.60 30.76 1.15
N ASN A 322 33.59 29.80 0.22
CA ASN A 322 34.70 28.86 0.03
C ASN A 322 35.68 29.45 -1.03
N PRO A 323 37.00 29.50 -0.82
CA PRO A 323 37.92 30.37 -1.58
C PRO A 323 38.37 29.82 -2.94
N ARG A 324 37.53 29.10 -3.69
CA ARG A 324 37.96 28.41 -4.93
C ARG A 324 37.02 28.52 -6.13
N ASP A 325 36.13 29.51 -6.17
CA ASP A 325 35.42 29.83 -7.41
C ASP A 325 36.17 30.91 -8.22
N PRO A 326 36.37 30.72 -9.53
CA PRO A 326 37.07 31.68 -10.37
C PRO A 326 36.22 32.94 -10.62
N ASP A 327 36.90 34.09 -10.65
CA ASP A 327 36.36 35.45 -10.81
C ASP A 327 35.33 35.57 -11.98
N PRO A 328 34.16 36.19 -11.73
CA PRO A 328 33.12 36.49 -12.74
C PRO A 328 33.60 37.14 -14.03
N ALA A 329 34.74 37.85 -14.03
CA ALA A 329 35.32 38.46 -15.22
C ALA A 329 35.86 37.45 -16.26
N THR A 330 36.00 36.17 -15.88
CA THR A 330 36.53 35.10 -16.75
C THR A 330 35.42 34.42 -17.58
N ILE A 331 34.17 34.46 -17.10
CA ILE A 331 33.02 33.80 -17.73
C ILE A 331 32.53 34.59 -18.96
N GLU A 332 32.74 35.90 -18.98
CA GLU A 332 32.26 36.77 -20.07
C GLU A 332 33.15 36.72 -21.33
N ARG A 333 34.44 36.36 -21.20
CA ARG A 333 35.32 36.09 -22.36
C ARG A 333 35.05 34.73 -23.01
N GLY A 334 34.52 33.76 -22.25
CA GLY A 334 34.17 32.43 -22.74
C GLY A 334 32.88 32.39 -23.59
N ARG A 335 31.94 33.31 -23.35
CA ARG A 335 30.68 33.41 -24.12
C ARG A 335 30.86 34.07 -25.50
N ARG A 336 31.81 34.99 -25.67
CA ARG A 336 32.07 35.65 -26.96
C ARG A 336 32.77 34.76 -28.00
N ARG A 337 33.48 33.69 -27.60
CA ARG A 337 34.10 32.73 -28.55
C ARG A 337 33.15 31.65 -29.08
N ARG A 338 32.01 31.36 -28.43
CA ARG A 338 31.07 30.32 -28.90
C ARG A 338 30.05 30.81 -29.93
N CYS A 339 29.84 32.13 -30.06
CA CYS A 339 28.96 32.68 -31.10
C CYS A 339 29.64 32.81 -32.48
N ALA A 340 30.97 32.79 -32.57
CA ALA A 340 31.69 32.87 -33.85
C ALA A 340 31.77 31.52 -34.60
N ASN A 341 31.66 30.38 -33.90
CA ASN A 341 31.77 29.04 -34.51
C ASN A 341 30.43 28.42 -34.96
N ARG A 342 29.29 29.08 -34.76
CA ARG A 342 27.97 28.58 -35.20
C ARG A 342 27.53 29.05 -36.60
N ARG A 343 28.34 29.86 -37.30
CA ARG A 343 28.09 30.33 -38.68
C ARG A 343 28.87 29.56 -39.77
N ARG A 344 29.47 28.40 -39.47
CA ARG A 344 30.25 27.60 -40.46
C ARG A 344 29.72 26.19 -40.75
N LEU A 345 28.53 25.80 -40.28
CA LEU A 345 28.02 24.43 -40.43
C LEU A 345 26.57 24.35 -40.95
N THR A 346 26.19 25.27 -41.84
CA THR A 346 24.97 25.14 -42.66
C THR A 346 25.37 25.20 -44.13
N GLY A 347 25.58 24.04 -44.75
CA GLY A 347 25.83 23.89 -46.17
C GLY A 347 25.97 22.40 -46.51
N SER A 348 25.21 21.94 -47.52
CA SER A 348 24.96 20.54 -47.96
C SER A 348 24.12 19.73 -46.95
N TRP A 349 23.00 19.09 -47.30
CA TRP A 349 22.75 18.22 -48.45
C TRP A 349 21.27 18.27 -48.91
N GLU A 350 21.08 18.55 -50.21
CA GLU A 350 19.98 18.01 -51.03
C GLU A 350 20.46 16.68 -51.63
N GLY A 351 19.57 15.69 -51.75
CA GLY A 351 19.83 14.37 -52.32
C GLY A 351 18.91 13.31 -51.76
#